data_AF-A0A4V2NTN7-F1
#
_entry.id   AF-A0A4V2NTN7-F1
#
_cell.length_a   1.000
_cell.length_b   1.000
_cell.length_c   1.000
_cell.angle_alpha   90.00
_cell.angle_beta   90.00
_cell.angle_gamma   90.00
#
_symmetry.space_group_name_H-M   'P 1'
#
loop_
_entity.id
_entity.type
_entity.pdbx_description
1 polymer ?
#
loop_
_entity_poly.entity_id
_entity_poly.type
_entity_poly.pdbx_seq_one_letter_code
_entity_poly.pdbx_strand_id
1 'polypeptide(L)' 'MVKKITLWSKVNRDENGKFLNAKFNHIEDGWIEGVYPKPISEEFTNQKAWSKSEWIYKFGTLDKNFKVETL' A
#
# COMPACT_ATOMS: atom_id res chain seq x y z
N MET A 1 14.91 -7.00 -15.35
CA MET A 1 15.23 -6.52 -13.98
C MET A 1 14.00 -6.78 -13.12
N VAL A 2 14.20 -7.21 -11.88
CA VAL A 2 13.10 -7.42 -10.93
C VAL A 2 13.16 -6.28 -9.91
N LYS A 3 12.06 -5.56 -9.75
CA LYS A 3 11.95 -4.42 -8.83
C LYS A 3 11.26 -4.85 -7.55
N LYS A 4 11.84 -4.53 -6.40
CA LYS A 4 11.17 -4.73 -5.10
C LYS A 4 10.04 -3.72 -4.96
N ILE A 5 8.88 -4.18 -4.50
CA ILE A 5 7.70 -3.33 -4.31
C ILE A 5 6.96 -3.70 -3.02
N THR A 6 6.23 -2.73 -2.50
CA THR A 6 5.31 -2.88 -1.36
C THR A 6 3.89 -2.64 -1.86
N LEU A 7 3.02 -3.64 -1.71
CA LEU A 7 1.61 -3.52 -2.05
C LEU A 7 0.82 -3.11 -0.83
N TRP A 8 0.20 -1.94 -0.90
CA TRP A 8 -0.61 -1.39 0.18
C TRP A 8 -2.09 -1.65 -0.06
N SER A 9 -2.75 -2.18 0.96
CA SER A 9 -4.20 -2.34 1.00
C SER A 9 -4.80 -1.48 2.10
N LYS A 10 -5.83 -0.72 1.77
CA LYS A 10 -6.59 0.06 2.75
C LYS A 10 -7.56 -0.87 3.47
N VAL A 11 -7.54 -0.84 4.79
CA VAL A 11 -8.49 -1.57 5.64
C VAL A 11 -9.79 -0.78 5.70
N ASN A 12 -10.91 -1.46 5.47
CA ASN A 12 -12.25 -0.92 5.62
C ASN A 12 -12.94 -1.62 6.79
N ARG A 13 -13.59 -0.82 7.63
CA ARG A 13 -14.38 -1.27 8.78
C ARG A 13 -15.81 -0.75 8.67
N ASP A 14 -16.74 -1.41 9.32
CA ASP A 14 -18.09 -0.89 9.50
C ASP A 14 -18.12 0.23 10.56
N GLU A 15 -19.30 0.82 10.77
CA GLU A 15 -19.54 1.87 11.76
C GLU A 15 -19.24 1.44 13.21
N ASN A 16 -19.24 0.14 13.49
CA ASN A 16 -18.92 -0.44 14.79
C ASN A 16 -17.43 -0.81 14.92
N GLY A 17 -16.62 -0.49 13.91
CA GLY A 17 -15.18 -0.78 13.89
C GLY A 17 -14.83 -2.23 13.55
N LYS A 18 -15.80 -3.06 13.12
CA LYS A 18 -15.53 -4.44 12.71
C LYS A 18 -14.83 -4.48 11.35
N PHE A 19 -13.79 -5.30 11.23
CA PHE A 19 -13.11 -5.52 9.95
C PHE A 19 -14.08 -6.06 8.89
N LEU A 20 -14.14 -5.39 7.74
CA LEU A 20 -14.92 -5.84 6.59
C LEU A 20 -14.02 -6.48 5.54
N ASN A 21 -13.04 -5.71 5.05
CA ASN A 21 -12.09 -6.17 4.06
C ASN A 21 -10.83 -5.28 4.05
N ALA A 22 -9.81 -5.74 3.35
CA ALA A 22 -8.70 -4.91 2.91
C ALA A 22 -8.68 -4.89 1.38
N LYS A 23 -8.71 -3.71 0.78
CA LYS A 23 -8.69 -3.55 -0.67
C LYS A 23 -7.35 -2.97 -1.11
N PHE A 24 -6.72 -3.63 -2.08
CA PHE A 24 -5.53 -3.11 -2.73
C PHE A 24 -5.77 -1.69 -3.23
N ASN A 25 -4.78 -0.81 -3.03
CA ASN A 25 -4.92 0.60 -3.33
C ASN A 25 -3.65 1.22 -3.95
N HIS A 26 -2.46 0.85 -3.49
CA HIS A 26 -1.22 1.51 -3.90
C HIS A 26 -0.04 0.53 -4.00
N ILE A 27 0.90 0.82 -4.91
CA ILE A 27 2.21 0.16 -4.99
C ILE A 27 3.27 1.20 -4.71
N GLU A 28 4.13 0.91 -3.75
CA GLU A 28 5.29 1.72 -3.40
C GLU A 28 6.58 1.00 -3.81
N ASP A 29 7.57 1.77 -4.24
CA ASP A 29 8.87 1.23 -4.64
C ASP A 29 9.71 0.81 -3.43
N GLY A 30 10.33 -0.36 -3.54
CA GLY A 30 11.10 -0.96 -2.46
C GLY A 30 10.26 -1.82 -1.52
N TRP A 31 10.93 -2.49 -0.59
CA TRP A 31 10.27 -3.12 0.55
C TRP A 31 10.31 -2.14 1.70
N ILE A 32 9.18 -1.49 1.92
CA ILE A 32 9.04 -0.41 2.88
C ILE A 32 8.13 -0.91 4.00
N GLU A 33 8.68 -0.92 5.21
CA GLU A 33 7.89 -1.11 6.42
C GLU A 33 7.31 0.24 6.83
N GLY A 34 6.02 0.26 7.17
CA GLY A 34 5.37 1.49 7.60
C GLY A 34 3.93 1.28 8.06
N VAL A 35 3.33 2.38 8.50
CA VAL A 35 1.93 2.41 8.99
C VAL A 35 0.96 2.79 7.87
N TYR A 36 1.44 3.49 6.84
CA TYR A 36 0.65 3.91 5.67
C TYR A 36 1.59 4.17 4.48
N PRO A 37 1.09 4.08 3.23
CA PRO A 37 1.88 4.37 2.03
C PRO A 37 2.31 5.83 1.97
N LYS A 38 3.56 6.08 1.55
CA LYS A 38 4.07 7.44 1.35
C LYS A 38 3.94 7.89 -0.10
N PRO A 39 3.87 9.21 -0.36
CA PRO A 39 3.81 9.69 -1.72
C PRO A 39 5.19 9.60 -2.35
N ILE A 40 5.22 9.42 -3.66
CA ILE A 40 6.46 9.50 -4.43
C ILE A 40 7.09 10.90 -4.40
N SER A 41 6.28 11.95 -4.15
CA SER A 41 6.73 13.33 -3.99
C SER A 41 5.84 14.09 -3.00
N GLU A 42 6.43 14.98 -2.21
CA GLU A 42 5.74 15.80 -1.21
C GLU A 42 4.67 16.73 -1.81
N GLU A 43 4.75 17.02 -3.10
CA GLU A 43 3.77 17.81 -3.84
C GLU A 43 2.39 17.12 -3.91
N PHE A 44 2.34 15.80 -3.75
CA PHE A 44 1.10 15.02 -3.64
C PHE A 44 0.49 15.13 -2.23
N THR A 45 0.17 16.37 -1.84
CA THR A 45 -0.29 16.81 -0.51
C THR A 45 -1.63 16.21 -0.05
N ASN A 46 -2.39 15.56 -0.93
CA ASN A 46 -3.67 14.89 -0.61
C ASN A 46 -3.52 13.62 0.25
N GLN A 47 -2.29 13.20 0.57
CA GLN A 47 -2.06 12.03 1.41
C GLN A 47 -2.20 12.27 2.92
N LYS A 48 -2.48 13.51 3.37
CA LYS A 48 -2.85 13.75 4.79
C LYS A 48 -4.08 12.94 5.24
N ALA A 49 -4.95 12.52 4.32
CA ALA A 49 -6.07 11.65 4.62
C ALA A 49 -5.65 10.18 4.82
N TRP A 50 -4.51 9.75 4.26
CA TRP A 50 -4.04 8.38 4.32
C TRP A 50 -3.49 8.03 5.70
N SER A 51 -2.81 8.97 6.36
CA SER A 51 -2.36 8.79 7.75
C SER A 51 -3.49 8.62 8.76
N LYS A 52 -4.73 8.98 8.38
CA LYS A 52 -5.94 8.77 9.19
C LYS A 52 -6.64 7.43 8.93
N SER A 53 -6.14 6.66 7.97
CA SER A 53 -6.71 5.34 7.60
C SER A 53 -5.83 4.23 8.16
N GLU A 54 -6.41 3.03 8.29
CA GLU A 54 -5.66 1.82 8.62
C GLU A 54 -5.23 1.11 7.33
N TRP A 55 -4.00 0.60 7.33
CA TRP A 55 -3.38 -0.03 6.18
C TRP A 55 -2.71 -1.34 6.57
N ILE A 56 -2.67 -2.25 5.61
CA ILE A 56 -1.81 -3.42 5.65
C ILE A 56 -0.97 -3.45 4.38
N TYR A 57 0.22 -4.04 4.46
CA TYR A 57 1.10 -4.18 3.33
C TYR A 57 1.55 -5.62 3.12
N LYS A 58 1.95 -5.92 1.88
CA LYS A 58 2.66 -7.14 1.52
C LYS A 58 3.88 -6.78 0.69
N PHE A 59 4.97 -7.50 0.88
CA PHE A 59 6.12 -7.37 0.01
C PHE A 59 5.91 -8.18 -1.26
N GLY A 60 6.51 -7.69 -2.33
CA GLY A 60 6.52 -8.41 -3.59
C GLY A 60 7.61 -7.91 -4.51
N THR A 61 7.60 -8.47 -5.70
CA THR A 61 8.50 -8.11 -6.77
C THR A 61 7.72 -7.88 -8.06
N LEU A 62 8.11 -6.86 -8.82
CA LEU A 62 7.60 -6.53 -10.14
C LEU A 62 8.65 -6.93 -11.18
N ASP A 63 8.30 -7.83 -12.09
CA ASP A 63 9.21 -8.25 -13.17
C ASP A 63 9.15 -7.31 -14.39
N LYS A 64 9.97 -7.61 -15.40
CA LYS A 64 10.04 -6.84 -16.66
C LYS A 64 8.77 -6.90 -17.51
N ASN A 65 7.89 -7.85 -17.24
CA ASN A 65 6.60 -8.01 -17.92
C ASN A 65 5.46 -7.39 -17.10
N PHE A 66 5.79 -6.60 -16.08
CA PHE A 66 4.86 -5.99 -15.13
C PHE A 66 4.03 -7.01 -14.34
N LYS A 67 4.54 -8.23 -14.18
CA LYS A 67 3.92 -9.25 -13.33
C LYS A 67 4.37 -9.01 -11.88
N VAL A 68 3.39 -9.00 -10.98
CA VAL A 68 3.63 -8.91 -9.54
C VAL A 68 3.62 -10.31 -8.92
N GLU A 69 4.66 -10.61 -8.15
CA GLU A 69 4.75 -11.80 -7.32
C GLU A 69 4.88 -11.36 -5.86
N THR A 70 3.92 -11.75 -5.01
CA THR A 70 3.93 -11.41 -3.58
C THR A 70 4.69 -12.48 -2.80
N LEU A 71 5.40 -12.05 -1.76
CA LEU A 71 6.12 -12.92 -0.82
C LEU A 71 5.21 -13.40 0.32
#